data_AF-A0A967WLB1-F1
#
_entry.id   AF-A0A967WLB1-F1
#
_cell.length_a   1.000
_cell.length_b   1.000
_cell.length_c   1.000
_cell.angle_alpha   90.00
_cell.angle_beta   90.00
_cell.angle_gamma   90.00
#
_symmetry.space_group_name_H-M   'P 1'
#
loop_
_entity.id
_entity.type
_entity.pdbx_description
1 polymer ?
#
loop_
_entity_poly.entity_id
_entity_poly.type
_entity_poly.pdbx_seq_one_letter_code
_entity_poly.pdbx_strand_id
1 'polypeptide(L)' 'MGPTEQLRQLRAGVDVLVTTPGRLLDLYHRGAFQLRGVRQVVLDEGDRL' A
#
# COMPACT_ATOMS: atom_id res chain seq x y z
N MET A 1 -11.15 0.85 -9.69
CA MET A 1 -11.36 1.71 -8.50
C MET A 1 -10.74 3.07 -8.77
N GLY A 2 -11.43 4.17 -8.50
CA GLY A 2 -10.88 5.52 -8.71
C GLY A 2 -9.93 5.95 -7.58
N PRO A 3 -9.05 6.94 -7.79
CA PRO A 3 -8.09 7.41 -6.78
C PRO A 3 -8.74 7.85 -5.47
N THR A 4 -9.89 8.52 -5.54
CA THR A 4 -10.64 9.01 -4.38
C THR A 4 -11.17 7.87 -3.50
N GLU A 5 -11.71 6.83 -4.14
CA GLU A 5 -12.27 5.68 -3.46
C GLU A 5 -11.17 4.87 -2.77
N GLN A 6 -10.00 4.73 -3.41
CA GLN A 6 -8.84 4.05 -2.82
C GLN A 6 -8.34 4.74 -1.56
N LEU A 7 -8.20 6.07 -1.59
CA LEU A 7 -7.78 6.85 -0.43
C LEU A 7 -8.79 6.77 0.71
N ARG A 8 -10.10 6.72 0.40
CA ARG A 8 -11.15 6.55 1.40
C ARG A 8 -11.01 5.21 2.15
N GLN A 9 -10.75 4.11 1.43
CA GLN A 9 -10.54 2.80 2.05
C GLN A 9 -9.27 2.74 2.90
N LEU A 10 -8.16 3.30 2.41
CA LEU A 10 -6.91 3.37 3.19
C LEU A 10 -7.08 4.15 4.49
N ARG A 11 -7.83 5.26 4.46
CA ARG A 11 -8.13 6.07 5.66
C ARG A 11 -9.04 5.37 6.66
N ALA A 12 -9.88 4.43 6.22
CA ALA A 12 -10.69 3.61 7.12
C ALA A 12 -9.84 2.57 7.87
N GLY A 13 -8.58 2.38 7.48
CA GLY A 13 -7.70 1.34 8.00
C GLY A 13 -7.85 0.05 7.21
N VAL A 14 -6.74 -0.68 7.07
CA VAL A 14 -6.69 -1.99 6.42
C VAL A 14 -5.75 -2.90 7.20
N ASP A 15 -6.11 -4.18 7.34
CA ASP A 15 -5.25 -5.19 7.96
C ASP A 15 -4.22 -5.75 6.96
N VAL A 16 -4.61 -5.83 5.68
CA VAL A 16 -3.78 -6.33 4.58
C VAL A 16 -3.83 -5.34 3.42
N LEU A 17 -2.65 -4.99 2.91
CA LEU A 17 -2.49 -4.14 1.72
C LEU A 17 -1.83 -4.94 0.61
N VAL A 18 -2.54 -5.14 -0.50
CA VAL A 18 -1.98 -5.69 -1.74
C VAL A 18 -1.79 -4.55 -2.73
N THR A 19 -0.58 -4.41 -3.28
CA THR A 19 -0.24 -3.30 -4.17
C THR A 19 0.99 -3.63 -5.00
N THR A 20 1.16 -2.91 -6.11
CA THR A 20 2.43 -2.89 -6.85
C THR A 20 3.43 -1.93 -6.17
N PRO A 21 4.75 -2.14 -6.33
CA PRO A 21 5.77 -1.32 -5.67
C PRO A 21 5.65 0.19 -5.97
N GLY A 22 5.46 0.54 -7.25
CA GLY A 22 5.32 1.95 -7.65
C GLY A 22 4.13 2.65 -6.99
N ARG A 23 2.98 1.96 -6.91
CA ARG A 23 1.78 2.51 -6.25
C ARG A 23 1.94 2.59 -4.74
N LEU A 24 2.63 1.63 -4.11
CA LEU A 24 2.96 1.65 -2.69
C LEU A 24 3.78 2.89 -2.35
N LEU A 25 4.87 3.13 -3.09
CA LEU A 25 5.77 4.25 -2.86
C LEU A 25 5.08 5.60 -3.09
N ASP A 26 4.28 5.73 -4.15
CA ASP A 26 3.49 6.93 -4.41
C ASP A 26 2.56 7.29 -3.24
N LEU A 27 1.83 6.31 -2.72
CA LEU A 27 0.92 6.52 -1.57
C LEU A 27 1.67 6.83 -0.28
N TYR A 28 2.77 6.12 -0.04
CA TYR A 28 3.60 6.31 1.14
C TYR A 28 4.20 7.73 1.17
N HIS A 29 4.78 8.19 0.06
CA HIS A 29 5.35 9.54 -0.03
C HIS A 29 4.30 10.65 0.09
N ARG A 30 3.05 10.38 -0.32
CA ARG A 30 1.91 11.30 -0.11
C ARG A 30 1.36 11.28 1.31
N GLY A 31 1.87 10.41 2.20
CA GLY A 31 1.37 10.27 3.56
C GLY A 31 -0.02 9.63 3.66
N ALA A 32 -0.43 8.83 2.66
CA ALA A 32 -1.74 8.20 2.65
C ALA A 32 -1.91 7.09 3.71
N PHE A 33 -0.80 6.49 4.15
CA PHE A 33 -0.73 5.52 5.25
C PHE A 33 0.69 5.50 5.83
N GLN A 34 0.88 4.79 6.94
CA GLN A 34 2.19 4.60 7.58
C GLN A 34 2.52 3.10 7.66
N LEU A 35 3.79 2.76 7.45
CA LEU A 35 4.27 1.36 7.52
C LEU A 35 4.83 0.97 8.89
N ARG A 36 4.82 1.87 9.88
CA ARG A 36 5.49 1.67 11.18
C ARG A 36 4.99 0.44 11.95
N GLY A 37 3.75 0.01 11.73
CA GLY A 37 3.14 -1.16 12.36
C GLY A 37 3.25 -2.45 11.55
N VAL A 38 3.83 -2.43 10.35
CA VAL A 38 3.90 -3.60 9.48
C VAL A 38 4.95 -4.56 10.02
N ARG A 39 4.54 -5.80 10.29
CA ARG A 39 5.41 -6.87 10.83
C ARG A 39 5.87 -7.87 9.77
N GLN A 40 5.15 -7.94 8.65
CA GLN A 40 5.41 -8.90 7.58
C GLN A 40 5.16 -8.22 6.23
N VAL A 41 6.01 -8.57 5.27
CA VAL A 41 5.90 -8.15 3.87
C VAL A 41 6.10 -9.39 3.01
N VAL A 42 5.24 -9.58 2.02
CA VAL A 42 5.37 -10.64 1.02
C VAL A 42 5.66 -9.98 -0.33
N LEU A 43 6.72 -10.43 -0.99
CA LEU A 43 7.07 -10.02 -2.34
C LEU A 43 6.73 -11.19 -3.27
N ASP A 44 5.74 -11.00 -4.14
CA ASP A 44 5.42 -11.95 -5.19
C ASP A 44 6.27 -11.67 -6.43
N GLU A 45 6.62 -12.72 -7.18
CA GLU A 45 7.55 -12.66 -8.34
C GLU A 45 8.87 -11.92 -8.05
N GLY A 46 9.48 -12.14 -6.87
CA GLY A 46 10.69 -11.43 -6.44
C GLY A 46 11.93 -11.62 -7.33
N ASP A 47 11.89 -12.58 -8.25
CA ASP A 47 12.88 -12.81 -9.30
C ASP A 47 12.69 -11.91 -10.54
N ARG A 48 11.54 -11.22 -10.66
CA ARG A 48 11.17 -10.34 -11.78
C ARG A 48 11.13 -8.85 -11.43
N LEU A 49 11.33 -8.51 -10.15
CA LEU A 49 11.33 -7.14 -9.63
C LEU A 49 12.68 -6.43 -9.82
#